data_AF-A0A3D4GYD6-F1
#
_entry.id   AF-A0A3D4GYD6-F1
#
_cell.length_a   1.000
_cell.length_b   1.000
_cell.length_c   1.000
_cell.angle_alpha   90.00
_cell.angle_beta   90.00
_cell.angle_gamma   90.00
#
_symmetry.space_group_name_H-M   'P 1'
#
loop_
_entity.id
_entity.type
_entity.pdbx_description
1 polymer ?
#
loop_
_entity_poly.entity_id
_entity_poly.type
_entity_poly.pdbx_seq_one_letter_code
_entity_poly.pdbx_strand_id
1 'polypeptide(L)'
;MKIGATVEPHGHADVGNYIIHTHGKTVIRELGIGRYADPGEWIFKDTDGHNLPLFNGKGQPRDVRLEGSVLETQFSKSYDFLKAEIGPAYGLDVLDSFTRSYLYIRPDIFVVFDRIQVNAATHLESRIHFAGNGIAHDGHIEIRNEQVSVAVKLLLPQEFDLVEDRHTGLKPGHADPESQEVNYLKLESDLSPGTFIVGVAFGIDTEPSANIECKGSDYLVTYKGQRFNL
;
A
#
# COMPACT_ATOMS: atom_id res chain seq x y z
N MET A 1 0.57 -2.64 9.57
CA MET A 1 -0.38 -1.62 9.06
C MET A 1 -0.55 -0.53 10.09
N LYS A 2 -0.84 0.71 9.68
CA LYS A 2 -1.09 1.86 10.57
C LYS A 2 -2.33 2.63 10.15
N ILE A 3 -3.24 2.93 11.08
CA ILE A 3 -4.45 3.75 10.85
C ILE A 3 -4.48 5.01 11.74
N GLY A 4 -3.68 5.05 12.81
CA GLY A 4 -3.67 6.16 13.77
C GLY A 4 -3.01 7.43 13.23
N ALA A 5 -3.30 8.54 13.91
CA ALA A 5 -2.86 9.88 13.55
C ALA A 5 -1.35 10.02 13.26
N THR A 6 -1.03 10.95 12.36
CA THR A 6 0.31 11.52 12.22
C THR A 6 0.53 12.56 13.33
N VAL A 7 1.56 12.38 14.16
CA VAL A 7 1.85 13.27 15.29
C VAL A 7 3.33 13.66 15.30
N GLU A 8 3.63 14.92 14.96
CA GLU A 8 4.97 15.50 15.04
C GLU A 8 5.51 15.51 16.49
N PRO A 9 6.84 15.48 16.71
CA PRO A 9 7.90 15.61 15.69
C PRO A 9 8.31 14.30 15.00
N HIS A 10 7.83 13.15 15.47
CA HIS A 10 8.25 11.81 15.04
C HIS A 10 7.21 11.07 14.18
N GLY A 11 6.07 11.71 13.89
CA GLY A 11 5.02 11.15 13.06
C GLY A 11 5.42 11.11 11.59
N HIS A 12 4.96 10.07 10.92
CA HIS A 12 5.09 9.90 9.47
C HIS A 12 3.71 10.08 8.83
N ALA A 13 3.67 10.55 7.59
CA ALA A 13 2.47 10.76 6.77
C ALA A 13 2.02 9.42 6.14
N ASP A 14 1.77 8.44 7.00
CA ASP A 14 1.67 7.02 6.65
C ASP A 14 0.37 6.34 7.14
N VAL A 15 -0.72 7.11 7.27
CA VAL A 15 -2.04 6.56 7.60
C VAL A 15 -2.54 5.69 6.45
N GLY A 16 -2.77 4.41 6.72
CA GLY A 16 -3.11 3.40 5.72
C GLY A 16 -1.91 2.61 5.18
N ASN A 17 -0.70 2.87 5.69
CA ASN A 17 0.50 2.17 5.27
C ASN A 17 0.50 0.69 5.75
N TYR A 18 1.21 -0.17 5.05
CA TYR A 18 1.39 -1.58 5.36
C TYR A 18 2.79 -2.06 4.98
N ILE A 19 3.25 -3.10 5.68
CA ILE A 19 4.56 -3.74 5.52
C ILE A 19 4.31 -5.24 5.59
N ILE A 20 5.00 -6.02 4.77
CA ILE A 20 4.94 -7.50 4.80
C ILE A 20 6.29 -8.03 5.26
N HIS A 21 6.30 -8.52 6.50
CA HIS A 21 7.43 -9.24 7.08
C HIS A 21 7.07 -10.72 7.22
N THR A 22 7.79 -11.59 6.52
CA THR A 22 7.54 -13.02 6.48
C THR A 22 8.87 -13.78 6.43
N HIS A 23 8.90 -14.97 7.02
CA HIS A 23 10.10 -15.81 7.08
C HIS A 23 11.37 -15.07 7.58
N GLY A 24 11.20 -14.13 8.51
CA GLY A 24 12.30 -13.34 9.10
C GLY A 24 12.82 -12.20 8.22
N LYS A 25 12.16 -11.89 7.09
CA LYS A 25 12.55 -10.83 6.16
C LYS A 25 11.40 -9.88 5.90
N THR A 26 11.71 -8.59 5.79
CA THR A 26 10.77 -7.57 5.31
C THR A 26 10.86 -7.53 3.79
N VAL A 27 9.79 -7.92 3.09
CA VAL A 27 9.77 -8.00 1.63
C VAL A 27 9.09 -6.77 1.04
N ILE A 28 7.87 -6.48 1.49
CA ILE A 28 7.23 -5.17 1.25
C ILE A 28 7.59 -4.28 2.42
N ARG A 29 8.26 -3.16 2.13
CA ARG A 29 8.86 -2.26 3.13
C ARG A 29 8.39 -0.82 2.93
N GLU A 30 9.00 0.10 3.65
CA GLU A 30 8.99 1.54 3.39
C GLU A 30 10.43 2.05 3.30
N LEU A 31 10.62 3.35 3.03
CA LEU A 31 11.98 3.92 2.90
C LEU A 31 12.82 3.78 4.17
N GLY A 32 12.20 3.66 5.34
CA GLY A 32 12.88 3.54 6.63
C GLY A 32 13.00 4.87 7.34
N ILE A 33 14.12 5.12 8.03
CA ILE A 33 14.30 6.29 8.89
C ILE A 33 15.43 7.16 8.35
N GLY A 34 15.09 8.40 8.00
CA GLY A 34 16.04 9.43 7.58
C GLY A 34 16.80 10.07 8.75
N ARG A 35 17.69 11.01 8.43
CA ARG A 35 18.37 11.82 9.45
C ARG A 35 17.48 12.99 9.85
N TYR A 36 16.84 12.88 11.02
CA TYR A 36 15.85 13.84 11.53
C TYR A 36 16.25 15.34 11.56
N ALA A 37 17.53 15.68 11.39
CA ALA A 37 18.05 17.05 11.39
C ALA A 37 18.26 17.67 9.98
N ASP A 38 18.08 16.91 8.89
CA ASP A 38 18.29 17.38 7.52
C ASP A 38 16.93 17.47 6.79
N PRO A 39 16.46 18.68 6.40
CA PRO A 39 15.22 18.85 5.64
C PRO A 39 15.17 18.09 4.32
N GLY A 40 16.33 17.75 3.74
CA GLY A 40 16.41 16.89 2.55
C GLY A 40 15.97 15.44 2.79
N GLU A 41 15.74 15.04 4.04
CA GLU A 41 15.35 13.68 4.44
C GLU A 41 13.87 13.58 4.84
N TRP A 42 13.06 14.60 4.53
CA TRP A 42 11.63 14.57 4.83
C TRP A 42 10.86 13.50 4.04
N ILE A 43 11.41 13.05 2.91
CA ILE A 43 10.86 11.95 2.11
C ILE A 43 10.65 10.66 2.93
N PHE A 44 11.45 10.43 3.97
CA PHE A 44 11.27 9.28 4.86
C PHE A 44 10.03 9.39 5.76
N LYS A 45 9.48 10.60 5.90
CA LYS A 45 8.28 10.91 6.67
C LYS A 45 7.10 11.28 5.77
N ASP A 46 7.33 11.65 4.51
CA ASP A 46 6.31 12.05 3.55
C ASP A 46 5.62 10.80 2.98
N THR A 47 4.36 10.94 2.57
CA THR A 47 3.54 9.81 2.06
C THR A 47 4.19 9.06 0.91
N ASP A 48 5.02 9.75 0.13
CA ASP A 48 5.67 9.22 -1.05
C ASP A 48 6.80 8.23 -0.72
N GLY A 49 7.24 8.16 0.55
CA GLY A 49 8.11 7.13 1.10
C GLY A 49 7.40 5.93 1.74
N HIS A 50 6.07 5.88 1.67
CA HIS A 50 5.22 4.83 2.24
C HIS A 50 4.37 4.14 1.17
N ASN A 51 3.75 3.01 1.50
CA ASN A 51 2.94 2.23 0.57
C ASN A 51 1.53 2.82 0.40
N LEU A 52 1.47 4.07 -0.07
CA LEU A 52 0.28 4.90 -0.13
C LEU A 52 0.22 5.65 -1.46
N PRO A 53 -0.99 6.01 -1.93
CA PRO A 53 -1.14 6.85 -3.10
C PRO A 53 -0.86 8.34 -2.84
N LEU A 54 -0.53 9.04 -3.91
CA LEU A 54 -0.49 10.48 -4.05
C LEU A 54 -1.60 10.92 -5.00
N PHE A 55 -2.21 12.07 -4.74
CA PHE A 55 -3.23 12.67 -5.58
C PHE A 55 -2.72 13.99 -6.16
N ASN A 56 -2.46 14.04 -7.47
CA ASN A 56 -1.75 15.15 -8.13
C ASN A 56 -0.42 15.48 -7.43
N GLY A 57 0.34 14.45 -7.04
CA GLY A 57 1.59 14.56 -6.28
C GLY A 57 1.43 14.97 -4.81
N LYS A 58 0.21 15.08 -4.30
CA LYS A 58 -0.06 15.44 -2.89
C LYS A 58 -0.34 14.20 -2.05
N GLY A 59 0.41 14.06 -0.96
CA GLY A 59 0.19 13.09 0.09
C GLY A 59 -0.56 13.64 1.29
N GLN A 60 -0.48 12.93 2.41
CA GLN A 60 -1.00 13.36 3.70
C GLN A 60 -0.11 14.46 4.28
N PRO A 61 -0.69 15.51 4.90
CA PRO A 61 0.08 16.53 5.58
C PRO A 61 0.75 15.94 6.83
N ARG A 62 1.94 16.44 7.14
CA ARG A 62 2.67 16.09 8.38
C ARG A 62 2.41 17.05 9.53
N ASP A 63 2.16 18.31 9.20
CA ASP A 63 2.00 19.42 10.14
C ASP A 63 0.59 19.54 10.72
N VAL A 64 -0.35 18.74 10.21
CA VAL A 64 -1.73 18.68 10.70
C VAL A 64 -2.02 17.29 11.26
N ARG A 65 -2.60 17.24 12.45
CA ARG A 65 -3.02 15.98 13.07
C ARG A 65 -4.32 15.48 12.41
N LEU A 66 -4.16 14.75 11.32
CA LEU A 66 -5.24 13.99 10.67
C LEU A 66 -5.04 12.49 10.92
N GLU A 67 -6.14 11.74 10.96
CA GLU A 67 -6.13 10.31 11.24
C GLU A 67 -7.16 9.55 10.42
N GLY A 68 -6.94 8.25 10.30
CA GLY A 68 -7.91 7.33 9.75
C GLY A 68 -8.79 6.75 10.85
N SER A 69 -9.83 6.02 10.46
CA SER A 69 -10.70 5.31 11.40
C SER A 69 -10.91 3.87 10.94
N VAL A 70 -10.85 2.93 11.88
CA VAL A 70 -11.20 1.53 11.62
C VAL A 70 -12.72 1.42 11.57
N LEU A 71 -13.25 0.97 10.45
CA LEU A 71 -14.69 0.81 10.21
C LEU A 71 -15.18 -0.59 10.58
N GLU A 72 -14.39 -1.61 10.23
CA GLU A 72 -14.76 -3.01 10.42
C GLU A 72 -13.53 -3.88 10.67
N THR A 73 -13.69 -4.91 11.49
CA THR A 73 -12.69 -5.97 11.68
C THR A 73 -13.36 -7.33 11.76
N GLN A 74 -12.76 -8.34 11.14
CA GLN A 74 -13.11 -9.74 11.34
C GLN A 74 -11.84 -10.54 11.57
N PHE A 75 -11.78 -11.34 12.64
CA PHE A 75 -10.61 -12.15 12.96
C PHE A 75 -11.04 -13.60 13.14
N SER A 76 -10.32 -14.52 12.50
CA SER A 76 -10.65 -15.94 12.54
C SER A 76 -9.40 -16.80 12.50
N LYS A 77 -9.59 -18.12 12.53
CA LYS A 77 -8.48 -19.06 12.38
C LYS A 77 -7.89 -19.09 10.98
N SER A 78 -8.69 -18.80 9.95
CA SER A 78 -8.28 -18.93 8.54
C SER A 78 -7.99 -17.59 7.87
N TYR A 79 -8.62 -16.50 8.31
CA TYR A 79 -8.40 -15.17 7.75
C TYR A 79 -8.60 -14.05 8.78
N ASP A 80 -7.96 -12.91 8.51
CA ASP A 80 -8.22 -11.64 9.16
C ASP A 80 -8.61 -10.59 8.13
N PHE A 81 -9.54 -9.72 8.50
CA PHE A 81 -10.01 -8.62 7.69
C PHE A 81 -10.05 -7.33 8.53
N LEU A 82 -9.62 -6.23 7.93
CA LEU A 82 -9.80 -4.89 8.46
C LEU A 82 -10.16 -3.94 7.33
N LYS A 83 -11.17 -3.11 7.54
CA LYS A 83 -11.54 -1.99 6.67
C LYS A 83 -11.39 -0.68 7.43
N ALA A 84 -10.76 0.31 6.81
CA ALA A 84 -10.54 1.62 7.41
C ALA A 84 -10.87 2.74 6.43
N GLU A 85 -11.45 3.83 6.91
CA GLU A 85 -11.53 5.11 6.20
C GLU A 85 -10.23 5.88 6.45
N ILE A 86 -9.49 6.18 5.37
CA ILE A 86 -8.21 6.88 5.42
C ILE A 86 -8.22 8.19 4.62
N GLY A 87 -9.29 8.51 3.89
CA GLY A 87 -9.45 9.78 3.18
C GLY A 87 -9.25 11.02 4.04
N PRO A 88 -9.81 11.10 5.26
CA PRO A 88 -9.59 12.23 6.16
C PRO A 88 -8.12 12.50 6.48
N ALA A 89 -7.25 11.49 6.44
CA ALA A 89 -5.82 11.67 6.67
C ALA A 89 -5.11 12.47 5.56
N TYR A 90 -5.69 12.54 4.36
CA TYR A 90 -5.15 13.33 3.25
C TYR A 90 -5.53 14.81 3.33
N GLY A 91 -6.70 15.13 3.90
CA GLY A 91 -7.19 16.51 3.97
C GLY A 91 -7.37 17.18 2.59
N LEU A 92 -7.68 16.40 1.55
CA LEU A 92 -7.83 16.89 0.18
C LEU A 92 -9.30 17.01 -0.21
N ASP A 93 -9.70 18.18 -0.69
CA ASP A 93 -11.09 18.44 -1.12
C ASP A 93 -11.56 17.57 -2.29
N VAL A 94 -10.62 17.04 -3.09
CA VAL A 94 -10.95 16.16 -4.23
C VAL A 94 -11.43 14.78 -3.80
N LEU A 95 -11.14 14.36 -2.57
CA LEU A 95 -11.50 13.05 -2.03
C LEU A 95 -12.84 13.14 -1.29
N ASP A 96 -13.87 12.49 -1.82
CA ASP A 96 -15.14 12.29 -1.11
C ASP A 96 -15.01 11.18 -0.06
N SER A 97 -14.29 10.10 -0.40
CA SER A 97 -13.95 9.00 0.52
C SER A 97 -12.75 8.22 0.01
N PHE A 98 -12.00 7.63 0.94
CA PHE A 98 -10.97 6.66 0.61
C PHE A 98 -10.93 5.59 1.71
N THR A 99 -11.56 4.45 1.44
CA THR A 99 -11.43 3.28 2.30
C THR A 99 -10.33 2.36 1.80
N ARG A 100 -9.46 1.92 2.70
CA ARG A 100 -8.50 0.84 2.46
C ARG A 100 -8.84 -0.36 3.32
N SER A 101 -8.83 -1.51 2.69
CA SER A 101 -9.08 -2.79 3.32
C SER A 101 -7.90 -3.72 3.20
N TYR A 102 -7.74 -4.57 4.21
CA TYR A 102 -6.64 -5.50 4.36
C TYR A 102 -7.24 -6.87 4.66
N LEU A 103 -6.92 -7.85 3.84
CA LEU A 103 -7.35 -9.23 4.00
C LEU A 103 -6.11 -10.12 4.05
N TYR A 104 -5.92 -10.84 5.14
CA TYR A 104 -4.90 -11.87 5.25
C TYR A 104 -5.57 -13.24 5.30
N ILE A 105 -5.42 -14.05 4.25
CA ILE A 105 -5.87 -15.44 4.19
C ILE A 105 -4.66 -16.32 4.51
N ARG A 106 -4.67 -16.94 5.69
CA ARG A 106 -3.51 -17.65 6.22
C ARG A 106 -3.24 -18.96 5.47
N PRO A 107 -1.97 -19.35 5.33
CA PRO A 107 -0.75 -18.53 5.54
C PRO A 107 -0.33 -17.76 4.26
N ASP A 108 -1.15 -17.82 3.22
CA ASP A 108 -0.69 -17.71 1.84
C ASP A 108 -0.79 -16.31 1.25
N ILE A 109 -1.88 -15.59 1.51
CA ILE A 109 -2.26 -14.42 0.71
C ILE A 109 -2.55 -13.23 1.60
N PHE A 110 -1.92 -12.11 1.30
CA PHE A 110 -2.34 -10.80 1.78
C PHE A 110 -2.92 -9.99 0.61
N VAL A 111 -4.05 -9.32 0.81
CA VAL A 111 -4.69 -8.48 -0.20
C VAL A 111 -4.93 -7.10 0.39
N VAL A 112 -4.53 -6.07 -0.34
CA VAL A 112 -4.88 -4.68 -0.06
C VAL A 112 -5.83 -4.22 -1.16
N PHE A 113 -6.94 -3.61 -0.79
CA PHE A 113 -7.81 -2.99 -1.77
C PHE A 113 -8.30 -1.63 -1.30
N ASP A 114 -8.22 -0.70 -2.23
CA ASP A 114 -8.57 0.69 -2.10
C ASP A 114 -9.87 0.94 -2.85
N ARG A 115 -10.83 1.56 -2.17
CA ARG A 115 -11.98 2.17 -2.81
C ARG A 115 -11.87 3.67 -2.62
N ILE A 116 -11.71 4.36 -3.73
CA ILE A 116 -11.41 5.78 -3.81
C ILE A 116 -12.58 6.46 -4.52
N GLN A 117 -13.18 7.46 -3.90
CA GLN A 117 -14.19 8.31 -4.54
C GLN A 117 -13.65 9.73 -4.67
N VAL A 118 -13.69 10.24 -5.90
CA VAL A 118 -13.22 11.59 -6.24
C VAL A 118 -14.32 12.42 -6.87
N ASN A 119 -14.37 13.71 -6.55
CA ASN A 119 -15.37 14.66 -7.07
C ASN A 119 -14.85 15.55 -8.21
N ALA A 120 -13.54 15.51 -8.48
CA ALA A 120 -12.89 16.22 -9.57
C ALA A 120 -11.84 15.31 -10.23
N ALA A 121 -11.41 15.67 -11.44
CA ALA A 121 -10.35 14.93 -12.11
C ALA A 121 -9.04 15.02 -11.30
N THR A 122 -8.36 13.89 -11.11
CA THR A 122 -7.09 13.83 -10.38
C THR A 122 -6.21 12.71 -10.89
N HIS A 123 -4.91 12.94 -10.87
CA HIS A 123 -3.91 11.91 -11.10
C HIS A 123 -3.66 11.14 -9.80
N LEU A 124 -3.79 9.81 -9.83
CA LEU A 124 -3.43 8.90 -8.74
C LEU A 124 -2.07 8.29 -9.06
N GLU A 125 -1.15 8.30 -8.11
CA GLU A 125 0.10 7.53 -8.18
C GLU A 125 0.28 6.75 -6.88
N SER A 126 0.24 5.43 -6.92
CA SER A 126 0.50 4.56 -5.76
C SER A 126 1.84 3.85 -5.90
N ARG A 127 2.56 3.75 -4.78
CA ARG A 127 3.85 3.07 -4.70
C ARG A 127 3.78 1.89 -3.73
N ILE A 128 4.48 0.82 -4.08
CA ILE A 128 4.66 -0.36 -3.24
C ILE A 128 6.16 -0.64 -3.15
N HIS A 129 6.78 -0.19 -2.08
CA HIS A 129 8.22 -0.31 -1.86
C HIS A 129 8.59 -1.72 -1.44
N PHE A 130 9.75 -2.18 -1.90
CA PHE A 130 10.21 -3.53 -1.61
C PHE A 130 11.72 -3.65 -1.41
N ALA A 131 12.12 -4.70 -0.68
CA ALA A 131 13.51 -5.09 -0.52
C ALA A 131 13.87 -6.23 -1.50
N GLY A 132 15.09 -6.20 -2.00
CA GLY A 132 15.58 -7.19 -2.96
C GLY A 132 15.26 -6.81 -4.40
N ASN A 133 14.95 -7.80 -5.24
CA ASN A 133 14.79 -7.62 -6.68
C ASN A 133 13.40 -8.03 -7.15
N GLY A 134 12.81 -7.25 -8.06
CA GLY A 134 11.62 -7.62 -8.80
C GLY A 134 11.97 -8.51 -10.00
N ILE A 135 11.19 -9.56 -10.22
CA ILE A 135 11.28 -10.45 -11.38
C ILE A 135 9.91 -10.45 -12.03
N ALA A 136 9.82 -9.86 -13.22
CA ALA A 136 8.57 -9.84 -13.97
C ALA A 136 8.24 -11.24 -14.53
N HIS A 137 6.99 -11.64 -14.32
CA HIS A 137 6.37 -12.84 -14.89
C HIS A 137 5.10 -12.44 -15.64
N ASP A 138 4.47 -13.39 -16.34
CA ASP A 138 3.17 -13.13 -16.95
C ASP A 138 2.11 -12.85 -15.87
N GLY A 139 1.56 -11.63 -15.89
CA GLY A 139 0.50 -11.16 -15.00
C GLY A 139 0.87 -10.93 -13.53
N HIS A 140 2.15 -10.97 -13.13
CA HIS A 140 2.59 -10.61 -11.77
C HIS A 140 4.10 -10.31 -11.69
N ILE A 141 4.55 -9.73 -10.58
CA ILE A 141 5.97 -9.49 -10.27
C ILE A 141 6.35 -10.28 -9.02
N GLU A 142 7.38 -11.12 -9.11
CA GLU A 142 7.95 -11.81 -7.95
C GLU A 142 9.04 -10.97 -7.32
N ILE A 143 8.85 -10.56 -6.06
CA ILE A 143 9.87 -9.89 -5.27
C ILE A 143 10.65 -10.95 -4.50
N ARG A 144 11.97 -11.02 -4.74
CA ARG A 144 12.88 -11.90 -4.01
C ARG A 144 13.79 -11.11 -3.08
N ASN A 145 13.66 -11.37 -1.78
CA ASN A 145 14.57 -10.89 -0.75
C ASN A 145 15.29 -12.09 -0.10
N GLU A 146 16.52 -12.34 -0.55
CA GLU A 146 17.30 -13.53 -0.21
C GLU A 146 16.54 -14.84 -0.53
N GLN A 147 16.13 -15.58 0.49
CA GLN A 147 15.45 -16.88 0.37
C GLN A 147 13.92 -16.75 0.41
N VAL A 148 13.40 -15.53 0.57
CA VAL A 148 11.97 -15.26 0.74
C VAL A 148 11.42 -14.64 -0.53
N SER A 149 10.24 -15.11 -0.96
CA SER A 149 9.56 -14.62 -2.15
C SER A 149 8.16 -14.11 -1.84
N VAL A 150 7.80 -12.95 -2.41
CA VAL A 150 6.42 -12.46 -2.42
C VAL A 150 6.03 -12.10 -3.84
N ALA A 151 5.01 -12.75 -4.38
CA ALA A 151 4.46 -12.43 -5.68
C ALA A 151 3.41 -11.32 -5.55
N VAL A 152 3.55 -10.25 -6.33
CA VAL A 152 2.65 -9.10 -6.34
C VAL A 152 1.85 -9.09 -7.63
N LYS A 153 0.52 -9.07 -7.51
CA LYS A 153 -0.39 -9.03 -8.64
C LYS A 153 -1.46 -7.97 -8.46
N LEU A 154 -1.63 -7.16 -9.49
CA LEU A 154 -2.78 -6.29 -9.60
C LEU A 154 -4.01 -7.12 -9.95
N LEU A 155 -5.05 -7.02 -9.12
CA LEU A 155 -6.32 -7.68 -9.29
C LEU A 155 -7.34 -6.79 -9.98
N LEU A 156 -7.29 -5.49 -9.68
CA LEU A 156 -8.23 -4.49 -10.23
C LEU A 156 -7.57 -3.13 -10.45
N PRO A 157 -7.93 -2.44 -11.55
CA PRO A 157 -8.40 -3.07 -12.79
C PRO A 157 -7.28 -3.91 -13.39
N GLN A 158 -7.63 -4.98 -14.11
CA GLN A 158 -6.67 -5.95 -14.63
C GLN A 158 -5.77 -5.40 -15.75
N GLU A 159 -6.05 -4.18 -16.22
CA GLU A 159 -5.45 -3.59 -17.42
C GLU A 159 -4.34 -2.58 -17.12
N PHE A 160 -3.97 -2.34 -15.85
CA PHE A 160 -2.84 -1.45 -15.55
C PHE A 160 -1.51 -2.19 -15.45
N ASP A 161 -0.46 -1.47 -15.87
CA ASP A 161 0.92 -1.87 -15.67
C ASP A 161 1.37 -1.58 -14.23
N LEU A 162 2.08 -2.54 -13.64
CA LEU A 162 2.92 -2.30 -12.47
C LEU A 162 4.33 -2.03 -12.99
N VAL A 163 4.78 -0.78 -12.90
CA VAL A 163 6.09 -0.38 -13.39
C VAL A 163 7.08 -0.38 -12.24
N GLU A 164 8.21 -1.07 -12.38
CA GLU A 164 9.29 -0.96 -11.40
C GLU A 164 10.04 0.35 -11.58
N ASP A 165 10.26 1.06 -10.48
CA ASP A 165 11.08 2.26 -10.40
C ASP A 165 11.82 2.27 -9.05
N ARG A 166 12.64 3.28 -8.78
CA ARG A 166 13.43 3.38 -7.55
C ARG A 166 13.62 4.81 -7.07
N HIS A 167 13.64 4.96 -5.75
CA HIS A 167 14.24 6.13 -5.14
C HIS A 167 15.76 6.00 -5.22
N THR A 168 16.46 7.10 -5.49
CA THR A 168 17.93 7.16 -5.51
C THR A 168 18.44 8.34 -4.72
N GLY A 169 19.69 8.27 -4.25
CA GLY A 169 20.34 9.38 -3.55
C GLY A 169 19.75 9.70 -2.17
N LEU A 170 19.02 8.76 -1.58
CA LEU A 170 18.47 8.91 -0.22
C LEU A 170 19.61 8.91 0.81
N LYS A 171 19.47 9.63 1.94
CA LYS A 171 20.47 9.61 3.03
C LYS A 171 19.87 9.05 4.32
N PRO A 172 19.68 7.72 4.38
CA PRO A 172 19.13 7.09 5.58
C PRO A 172 20.01 7.30 6.82
N GLY A 173 19.42 7.03 7.97
CA GLY A 173 20.15 6.93 9.23
C GLY A 173 21.24 5.87 9.16
N HIS A 174 22.29 6.01 10.00
CA HIS A 174 23.44 5.10 9.98
C HIS A 174 23.10 3.63 10.25
N ALA A 175 21.95 3.35 10.87
CA ALA A 175 21.47 2.00 11.14
C ALA A 175 20.79 1.33 9.93
N ASP A 176 20.54 2.04 8.83
CA ASP A 176 19.85 1.51 7.65
C ASP A 176 20.54 1.98 6.35
N PRO A 177 21.84 1.68 6.14
CA PRO A 177 22.59 2.17 4.99
C PRO A 177 22.07 1.64 3.65
N GLU A 178 21.29 0.56 3.65
CA GLU A 178 20.73 -0.08 2.45
C GLU A 178 19.63 0.77 1.81
N SER A 179 18.99 1.67 2.56
CA SER A 179 17.93 2.56 2.06
C SER A 179 18.44 3.79 1.30
N GLN A 180 19.67 3.76 0.77
CA GLN A 180 20.17 4.78 -0.16
C GLN A 180 19.47 4.70 -1.53
N GLU A 181 19.05 3.49 -1.89
CA GLU A 181 18.17 3.20 -3.01
C GLU A 181 17.07 2.25 -2.53
N VAL A 182 15.82 2.53 -2.91
CA VAL A 182 14.69 1.67 -2.57
C VAL A 182 13.82 1.49 -3.80
N ASN A 183 13.67 0.24 -4.22
CA ASN A 183 12.81 -0.11 -5.34
C ASN A 183 11.34 -0.04 -4.92
N TYR A 184 10.47 0.33 -5.87
CA TYR A 184 9.03 0.29 -5.70
C TYR A 184 8.33 -0.10 -6.99
N LEU A 185 7.14 -0.69 -6.85
CA LEU A 185 6.20 -0.84 -7.94
C LEU A 185 5.29 0.38 -7.97
N LYS A 186 5.21 1.03 -9.12
CA LYS A 186 4.36 2.20 -9.39
C LYS A 186 3.10 1.76 -10.12
N LEU A 187 1.97 2.25 -9.64
CA LEU A 187 0.68 2.20 -10.29
C LEU A 187 0.16 3.63 -10.45
N GLU A 188 -0.15 4.06 -11.66
CA GLU A 188 -0.64 5.42 -11.89
C GLU A 188 -1.84 5.44 -12.84
N SER A 189 -2.76 6.39 -12.61
CA SER A 189 -3.97 6.53 -13.42
C SER A 189 -4.61 7.90 -13.26
N ASP A 190 -5.16 8.45 -14.35
CA ASP A 190 -6.00 9.64 -14.30
C ASP A 190 -7.45 9.25 -13.97
N LEU A 191 -7.92 9.70 -12.82
CA LEU A 191 -9.27 9.44 -12.32
C LEU A 191 -10.19 10.59 -12.74
N SER A 192 -11.30 10.27 -13.41
CA SER A 192 -12.44 11.18 -13.59
C SER A 192 -13.31 11.19 -12.32
N PRO A 193 -14.22 12.17 -12.10
CA PRO A 193 -15.15 12.12 -10.98
C PRO A 193 -15.92 10.79 -10.94
N GLY A 194 -15.93 10.12 -9.78
CA GLY A 194 -16.51 8.79 -9.64
C GLY A 194 -15.85 7.93 -8.57
N THR A 195 -16.12 6.62 -8.61
CA THR A 195 -15.55 5.63 -7.69
C THR A 195 -14.62 4.68 -8.43
N PHE A 196 -13.45 4.44 -7.85
CA PHE A 196 -12.40 3.58 -8.39
C PHE A 196 -12.03 2.53 -7.35
N ILE A 197 -11.68 1.34 -7.82
CA ILE A 197 -11.27 0.23 -6.99
C ILE A 197 -9.92 -0.26 -7.50
N VAL A 198 -8.93 -0.24 -6.60
CA VAL A 198 -7.60 -0.80 -6.83
C VAL A 198 -7.44 -1.98 -5.90
N GLY A 199 -7.07 -3.15 -6.42
CA GLY A 199 -6.84 -4.34 -5.60
C GLY A 199 -5.48 -4.94 -5.91
N VAL A 200 -4.66 -5.19 -4.90
CA VAL A 200 -3.33 -5.81 -5.04
C VAL A 200 -3.24 -7.02 -4.12
N ALA A 201 -2.87 -8.16 -4.69
CA ALA A 201 -2.58 -9.38 -3.94
C ALA A 201 -1.08 -9.62 -3.82
N PHE A 202 -0.70 -10.14 -2.66
CA PHE A 202 0.63 -10.54 -2.26
C PHE A 202 0.60 -12.02 -1.90
N GLY A 203 1.18 -12.87 -2.73
CA GLY A 203 1.34 -14.30 -2.49
C GLY A 203 2.64 -14.59 -1.77
N ILE A 204 2.57 -15.15 -0.57
CA ILE A 204 3.72 -15.51 0.27
C ILE A 204 4.12 -16.94 -0.09
N ASP A 205 5.24 -17.09 -0.82
CA ASP A 205 5.74 -18.37 -1.33
C ASP A 205 4.69 -19.17 -2.14
N THR A 206 3.74 -18.46 -2.76
CA THR A 206 2.67 -19.01 -3.61
C THR A 206 2.32 -18.02 -4.72
N GLU A 207 1.63 -18.49 -5.76
CA GLU A 207 0.99 -17.59 -6.72
C GLU A 207 -0.04 -16.68 -6.04
N PRO A 208 -0.12 -15.39 -6.42
CA PRO A 208 -1.04 -14.41 -5.83
C PRO A 208 -2.44 -14.52 -6.45
N SER A 209 -2.99 -15.74 -6.51
CA SER A 209 -4.20 -16.06 -7.29
C SER A 209 -5.49 -15.89 -6.49
N ALA A 210 -5.90 -14.65 -6.20
CA ALA A 210 -7.21 -14.34 -5.64
C ALA A 210 -8.10 -13.64 -6.69
N ASN A 211 -9.42 -13.85 -6.60
CA ASN A 211 -10.40 -13.11 -7.39
C ASN A 211 -11.20 -12.18 -6.48
N ILE A 212 -11.44 -10.96 -6.92
CA ILE A 212 -12.27 -9.97 -6.21
C ILE A 212 -13.47 -9.63 -7.09
N GLU A 213 -14.67 -9.78 -6.54
CA GLU A 213 -15.89 -9.23 -7.07
C GLU A 213 -16.39 -8.11 -6.15
N CYS A 214 -16.64 -6.93 -6.69
CA CYS A 214 -17.17 -5.80 -5.94
C CYS A 214 -18.70 -5.78 -6.02
N LYS A 215 -19.38 -5.74 -4.87
CA LYS A 215 -20.84 -5.69 -4.74
C LYS A 215 -21.23 -4.47 -3.92
N GLY A 216 -21.33 -3.32 -4.60
CA GLY A 216 -21.55 -2.04 -3.91
C GLY A 216 -20.32 -1.64 -3.08
N SER A 217 -20.48 -1.58 -1.76
CA SER A 217 -19.41 -1.32 -0.77
C SER A 217 -18.68 -2.58 -0.29
N ASP A 218 -19.20 -3.74 -0.65
CA ASP A 218 -18.82 -5.04 -0.14
C ASP A 218 -17.98 -5.78 -1.19
N TYR A 219 -17.20 -6.75 -0.73
CA TYR A 219 -16.26 -7.49 -1.54
C TYR A 219 -16.51 -8.98 -1.36
N LEU A 220 -16.66 -9.70 -2.46
CA LEU A 220 -16.54 -11.14 -2.48
C LEU A 220 -15.13 -11.50 -2.96
N VAL A 221 -14.32 -11.98 -2.04
CA VAL A 221 -12.99 -12.52 -2.37
C VAL A 221 -13.10 -14.04 -2.49
N THR A 222 -12.53 -14.59 -3.57
CA THR A 222 -12.42 -16.05 -3.76
C THR A 222 -10.96 -16.46 -3.86
N TYR A 223 -10.54 -17.42 -3.04
CA TYR A 223 -9.19 -17.99 -3.05
C TYR A 223 -9.26 -19.50 -2.79
N LYS A 224 -8.60 -20.30 -3.65
CA LYS A 224 -8.60 -21.78 -3.56
C LYS A 224 -9.99 -22.39 -3.33
N GLY A 225 -11.02 -21.83 -3.99
CA GLY A 225 -12.42 -22.26 -3.88
C GLY A 225 -13.17 -21.80 -2.63
N GLN A 226 -12.50 -21.15 -1.68
CA GLN A 226 -13.14 -20.53 -0.50
C GLN A 226 -13.66 -19.14 -0.85
N ARG A 227 -14.78 -18.75 -0.23
CA ARG A 227 -15.44 -17.46 -0.42
C ARG A 227 -15.41 -16.66 0.87
N PHE A 228 -15.02 -15.39 0.78
CA PHE A 228 -14.98 -14.43 1.86
C PHE A 228 -15.89 -13.27 1.50
N ASN A 229 -16.99 -13.09 2.24
CA ASN A 229 -17.89 -11.95 2.08
C ASN A 229 -17.47 -10.89 3.10
N LEU A 230 -16.97 -9.76 2.60
CA LEU A 230 -16.29 -8.71 3.33
C LEU A 230 -16.88 -7.33 3.01
#